data_AF-A0AAU6LYD8-F1
#
_entry.id   AF-A0AAU6LYD8-F1
#
_cell.length_a   1.000
_cell.length_b   1.000
_cell.length_c   1.000
_cell.angle_alpha   90.00
_cell.angle_beta   90.00
_cell.angle_gamma   90.00
#
_symmetry.space_group_name_H-M   'P 1'
#
loop_
_entity.id
_entity.type
_entity.pdbx_description
1 polymer ?
#
loop_
_entity_poly.entity_id
_entity_poly.type
_entity_poly.pdbx_seq_one_letter_code
_entity_poly.pdbx_strand_id
1 'polypeptide(L)'
;MSGPGTKAKVTIWLQMKSGKKWHSVARNAKNLKSGNGGSARRVVARKKCANRNKRQWRTKIDVDLIGVADSPEKAYTKPVTVRCGV
;
A
#
# COMPACT_ATOMS: atom_id res chain seq x y z
N MET A 1 20.64 6.76 14.57
CA MET A 1 21.03 6.63 13.16
C MET A 1 20.41 7.76 12.35
N SER A 2 21.25 8.51 11.65
CA SER A 2 20.87 9.61 10.75
C SER A 2 21.80 9.58 9.54
N GLY A 3 21.23 9.61 8.34
CA GLY A 3 21.94 9.52 7.06
C GLY A 3 21.00 9.10 5.93
N PRO A 4 21.42 9.22 4.65
CA PRO A 4 20.69 8.69 3.51
C PRO A 4 20.34 7.21 3.69
N GLY A 5 19.18 6.76 3.19
CA GLY A 5 18.78 5.34 3.25
C GLY A 5 18.33 4.85 4.64
N THR A 6 18.36 5.70 5.68
CA THR A 6 17.86 5.34 7.03
C THR A 6 16.33 5.47 7.17
N LYS A 7 15.68 6.03 6.15
CA LYS A 7 14.22 6.18 6.06
C LYS A 7 13.73 5.78 4.67
N ALA A 8 12.51 5.28 4.62
CA ALA A 8 11.80 5.02 3.38
C ALA A 8 10.43 5.70 3.41
N LYS A 9 9.98 6.21 2.26
CA LYS A 9 8.60 6.61 2.04
C LYS A 9 7.85 5.39 1.51
N VAL A 10 6.97 4.84 2.32
CA VAL A 10 6.12 3.72 1.91
C VAL A 10 4.79 4.28 1.44
N THR A 11 4.49 4.11 0.16
CA THR A 11 3.21 4.44 -0.44
C THR A 11 2.45 3.17 -0.76
N ILE A 12 1.19 3.10 -0.32
CA ILE A 12 0.31 1.98 -0.64
C ILE A 12 -0.96 2.47 -1.32
N TRP A 13 -1.46 1.66 -2.26
CA TRP A 13 -2.76 1.85 -2.87
C TRP A 13 -3.59 0.59 -2.67
N LEU A 14 -4.80 0.77 -2.14
CA LEU A 14 -5.81 -0.26 -2.19
C LEU A 14 -6.39 -0.28 -3.61
N GLN A 15 -6.26 -1.41 -4.30
CA GLN A 15 -6.78 -1.58 -5.64
C GLN A 15 -7.96 -2.55 -5.65
N MET A 16 -8.98 -2.20 -6.42
CA MET A 16 -10.15 -3.04 -6.70
C MET A 16 -10.16 -3.40 -8.17
N LYS A 17 -10.48 -4.65 -8.50
CA LYS A 17 -10.66 -5.10 -9.88
C LYS A 17 -12.05 -4.71 -10.38
N SER A 18 -12.09 -4.06 -11.54
CA SER A 18 -13.30 -3.78 -12.30
C SER A 18 -13.11 -4.29 -13.73
N GLY A 19 -13.93 -5.26 -14.13
CA GLY A 19 -13.71 -6.03 -15.36
C GLY A 19 -12.31 -6.68 -15.37
N LYS A 20 -11.51 -6.36 -16.38
CA LYS A 20 -10.14 -6.87 -16.55
C LYS A 20 -9.06 -5.95 -15.94
N LYS A 21 -9.44 -4.77 -15.44
CA LYS A 21 -8.50 -3.73 -14.99
C LYS A 21 -8.49 -3.57 -13.48
N TRP A 22 -7.35 -3.15 -12.95
CA TRP A 22 -7.18 -2.79 -11.54
C TRP A 22 -7.25 -1.28 -11.38
N HIS A 23 -8.07 -0.82 -10.43
CA HIS A 23 -8.26 0.59 -10.15
C HIS A 23 -7.83 0.90 -8.71
N SER A 24 -7.00 1.92 -8.53
CA SER A 24 -6.66 2.42 -7.21
C SER A 24 -7.86 3.19 -6.64
N VAL A 25 -8.33 2.79 -5.46
CA VAL A 25 -9.54 3.36 -4.84
C VAL A 25 -9.31 3.98 -3.47
N ALA A 26 -8.12 3.78 -2.90
CA ALA A 26 -7.60 4.53 -1.76
C ALA A 26 -6.07 4.55 -1.85
N ARG A 27 -5.45 5.57 -1.26
CA ARG A 27 -3.99 5.75 -1.19
C ARG A 27 -3.61 6.22 0.21
N ASN A 28 -2.47 5.78 0.71
CA ASN A 28 -1.84 6.38 1.87
C ASN A 28 -0.31 6.31 1.72
N ALA A 29 0.42 7.24 2.33
CA ALA A 29 1.86 7.26 2.32
C ALA A 29 2.40 7.65 3.70
N LYS A 30 3.54 7.08 4.09
CA LYS A 30 4.20 7.40 5.35
C LYS A 30 5.71 7.26 5.26
N ASN A 31 6.43 8.19 5.87
CA ASN A 31 7.87 8.08 6.06
C ASN A 31 8.15 7.22 7.30
N LEU A 32 8.89 6.13 7.10
CA LEU A 32 9.26 5.17 8.13
C LEU A 32 10.78 5.16 8.29
N LYS A 33 11.25 4.97 9.52
CA LYS A 33 12.66 4.69 9.82
C LYS A 33 12.88 3.19 9.74
N SER A 34 14.07 2.76 9.30
CA SER A 34 14.48 1.36 9.39
C SER A 34 14.58 0.89 10.84
N GLY A 35 14.47 -0.43 11.06
CA GLY A 35 14.81 -1.07 12.34
C GLY A 35 13.71 -1.16 13.40
N ASN A 36 12.65 -0.34 13.33
CA ASN A 36 11.58 -0.37 14.34
C ASN A 36 10.23 -0.77 13.72
N GLY A 37 9.74 -1.95 14.08
CA GLY A 37 8.39 -2.44 13.75
C GLY A 37 7.29 -1.81 14.61
N GLY A 38 6.10 -2.42 14.59
CA GLY A 38 4.98 -2.05 15.47
C GLY A 38 3.79 -1.40 14.75
N SER A 39 2.63 -1.39 15.43
CA SER A 39 1.36 -0.91 14.89
C SER A 39 1.44 0.55 14.43
N ALA A 40 2.16 1.40 15.17
CA ALA A 40 2.37 2.81 14.85
C ALA A 40 3.15 3.03 13.54
N ARG A 41 3.84 2.02 13.03
CA ARG A 41 4.65 2.08 11.79
C ARG A 41 3.94 1.47 10.59
N ARG A 42 2.71 0.96 10.75
CA ARG A 42 1.90 0.46 9.63
C ARG A 42 1.43 1.60 8.74
N VAL A 43 1.49 1.41 7.44
CA VAL A 43 0.80 2.23 6.45
C VAL A 43 -0.47 1.49 6.05
N VAL A 44 -1.62 2.14 6.14
CA VAL A 44 -2.91 1.50 5.81
C VAL A 44 -3.72 2.45 4.93
N ALA A 45 -4.16 1.96 3.77
CA ALA A 45 -5.12 2.63 2.91
C ALA A 45 -6.48 1.95 3.08
N ARG A 46 -7.51 2.74 3.39
CA ARG A 46 -8.86 2.25 3.67
C ARG A 46 -9.86 2.90 2.73
N LYS A 47 -10.88 2.13 2.34
CA LYS A 47 -12.04 2.63 1.62
C LYS A 47 -13.30 2.24 2.37
N LYS A 48 -14.21 3.20 2.56
CA LYS A 48 -15.55 2.91 3.08
C LYS A 48 -16.31 2.09 2.05
N CYS A 49 -16.90 0.98 2.49
CA CYS A 49 -17.71 0.14 1.65
C CYS A 49 -19.07 0.79 1.39
N ALA A 50 -19.48 0.84 0.12
CA ALA A 50 -20.78 1.37 -0.28
C ALA A 50 -21.85 0.28 -0.39
N ASN A 51 -21.44 -0.97 -0.62
CA ASN A 51 -22.33 -2.13 -0.75
C ASN A 51 -21.55 -3.41 -0.39
N ARG A 52 -22.25 -4.54 -0.28
CA ARG A 52 -21.66 -5.85 0.06
C ARG A 52 -21.20 -6.67 -1.13
N ASN A 53 -21.00 -6.04 -2.30
CA ASN A 53 -20.61 -6.76 -3.50
C ASN A 53 -19.26 -7.45 -3.33
N LYS A 54 -19.18 -8.69 -3.82
CA LYS A 54 -17.93 -9.44 -3.87
C LYS A 54 -17.03 -8.84 -4.94
N ARG A 55 -15.84 -8.41 -4.54
CA ARG A 55 -14.85 -7.79 -5.44
C ARG A 55 -13.48 -8.42 -5.20
N GLN A 56 -12.63 -8.37 -6.21
CA GLN A 56 -11.24 -8.77 -6.07
C GLN A 56 -10.39 -7.54 -5.68
N TRP A 57 -9.54 -7.71 -4.69
CA TRP A 57 -8.74 -6.66 -4.07
C TRP A 57 -7.27 -7.04 -4.07
N ARG A 58 -6.39 -6.06 -4.22
CA ARG A 58 -4.96 -6.21 -3.97
C ARG A 58 -4.38 -4.91 -3.44
N THR A 59 -3.20 -4.97 -2.85
CA THR A 59 -2.43 -3.79 -2.50
C THR A 59 -1.29 -3.63 -3.49
N LYS A 60 -1.15 -2.41 -4.02
CA LYS A 60 0.08 -1.97 -4.69
C LYS A 60 0.94 -1.27 -3.64
N ILE A 61 2.22 -1.62 -3.59
CA ILE A 61 3.18 -1.12 -2.61
C ILE A 61 4.36 -0.52 -3.39
N ASP A 62 4.77 0.67 -3.00
CA ASP A 62 5.90 1.42 -3.54
C ASP A 62 6.71 1.91 -2.35
N VAL A 63 8.02 1.69 -2.38
CA VAL A 63 8.93 2.00 -1.29
C VAL A 63 10.07 2.81 -1.86
N ASP A 64 10.10 4.10 -1.53
CA ASP A 64 11.15 5.01 -2.00
C ASP A 64 12.16 5.25 -0.86
N LEU A 65 13.43 4.89 -1.04
CA LEU A 65 14.49 5.17 -0.09
C LEU A 65 14.82 6.68 -0.10
N ILE A 66 14.73 7.33 1.07
CA ILE A 66 14.93 8.77 1.14
C ILE A 66 16.44 9.09 1.08
N GLY A 67 16.82 9.90 0.09
CA GLY A 67 18.20 10.34 -0.13
C GLY A 67 19.06 9.34 -0.91
N VAL A 68 18.45 8.30 -1.51
CA VAL A 68 19.12 7.29 -2.33
C VAL A 68 18.33 7.14 -3.62
N ALA A 69 19.00 6.95 -4.75
CA ALA A 69 18.33 6.56 -5.99
C ALA A 69 17.98 5.08 -5.93
N ASP A 70 16.70 4.74 -6.08
CA ASP A 70 16.19 3.38 -6.13
C ASP A 70 15.36 3.10 -7.39
N SER A 71 15.09 1.83 -7.66
CA SER A 71 14.36 1.41 -8.87
C SER A 71 12.88 1.76 -8.75
N PRO A 72 12.16 2.02 -9.87
CA PRO A 72 10.74 2.38 -9.85
C PRO A 72 9.80 1.18 -9.59
N GLU A 73 10.34 0.08 -9.06
CA GLU A 73 9.65 -1.18 -8.87
C GLU A 73 8.49 -1.07 -7.88
N LYS A 74 7.46 -1.88 -8.09
CA LYS A 74 6.28 -1.97 -7.21
C LYS A 74 5.97 -3.40 -6.87
N ALA A 75 5.76 -3.66 -5.59
CA ALA A 75 5.25 -4.94 -5.14
C ALA A 75 3.72 -4.96 -5.19
N TYR A 76 3.15 -6.13 -5.49
CA TYR A 76 1.71 -6.36 -5.49
C TYR A 76 1.40 -7.57 -4.61
N THR A 77 0.41 -7.43 -3.72
CA THR A 77 -0.04 -8.57 -2.94
C THR A 77 -0.83 -9.55 -3.80
N LYS A 78 -0.87 -10.82 -3.38
CA LYS A 78 -1.80 -11.79 -3.95
C LYS A 78 -3.24 -11.23 -3.91
N PRO A 79 -3.99 -11.29 -5.02
CA PRO A 79 -5.38 -10.85 -5.03
C PRO A 79 -6.26 -11.67 -4.09
N VAL A 80 -7.15 -11.01 -3.36
CA VAL A 80 -8.16 -11.65 -2.50
C VAL A 80 -9.56 -11.27 -2.95
N THR A 81 -10.49 -12.23 -2.91
CA THR A 81 -11.87 -12.00 -3.33
C THR A 81 -12.78 -11.98 -2.12
N VAL A 82 -13.21 -10.80 -1.69
CA VAL A 82 -14.00 -10.60 -0.46
C VAL A 82 -15.20 -9.68 -0.72
N ARG A 83 -16.22 -9.78 0.13
CA ARG A 83 -17.31 -8.79 0.18
C ARG A 83 -16.79 -7.53 0.86
N CYS A 84 -17.27 -6.36 0.43
CA CYS A 84 -16.92 -5.12 1.11
C CYS A 84 -17.78 -4.98 2.39
N GLY A 85 -17.15 -4.75 3.55
CA GLY A 85 -17.82 -4.49 4.82
C GLY A 85 -18.10 -5.74 5.66
N VAL A 86 -17.21 -6.73 5.58
CA VAL A 86 -17.17 -7.88 6.50
C VAL A 86 -16.22 -7.57 7.63
#